data_AF-A0A135T6A2-F1
#
_entry.id   AF-A0A135T6A2-F1
#
_cell.length_a   1.000
_cell.length_b   1.000
_cell.length_c   1.000
_cell.angle_alpha   90.00
_cell.angle_beta   90.00
_cell.angle_gamma   90.00
#
_symmetry.space_group_name_H-M   'P 1'
#
loop_
_entity.id
_entity.type
_entity.pdbx_description
1 polymer ?
#
loop_
_entity_poly.entity_id
_entity_poly.type
_entity_poly.pdbx_seq_one_letter_code
_entity_poly.pdbx_strand_id
1 'polypeptide(L)'
;MYVTITNSMNLLLSLHFLAATQPSVALAQECRNTLKATYTSPIAAGGWTYRLIANGLTRPRSILFDNQGALLVVDANSGIKHLKLTDDGGTCLSVAEKRTIIDSPELNHGIALSPDGKTLYASTADKVYSWAYNGSAAIVGDRNRTLISNMSNTDHTTRTLLLSSKSPGILLVSRGSASNIDEAATRQSTGHSQLRAFDIGSLGENSGPLNFPTEGRMLGWGLRNSVGVAEEPVTGGVWTVENSADQLRRNNVDIHTDNPAEELNFHGHLSDSNKDQGGNYGYPGCFAVWSTEGFPDKGNMTTGDQFSLNPSRTLNDTTCNSAYVPPRLSFQAHTAPLDIKFTPDGSEAFVTFHGSCEWCQSSIVHI
;
A
#
# COMPACT_ATOMS: atom_id res chain seq x y z
N MET A 1 -16.92 -91.00 6.86
CA MET A 1 -18.09 -91.69 6.29
C MET A 1 -18.89 -90.64 5.54
N TYR A 2 -19.15 -90.89 4.26
CA TYR A 2 -19.65 -89.96 3.24
C TYR A 2 -21.16 -89.64 3.37
N VAL A 3 -21.60 -88.63 2.58
CA VAL A 3 -22.98 -88.37 2.05
C VAL A 3 -23.86 -87.52 3.01
N THR A 4 -24.53 -86.38 2.70
CA THR A 4 -24.92 -85.50 1.54
C THR A 4 -25.51 -84.21 2.17
N ILE A 5 -25.25 -82.94 1.81
CA ILE A 5 -25.54 -82.10 0.62
C ILE A 5 -27.04 -81.89 0.24
N THR A 6 -27.53 -80.70 0.64
CA THR A 6 -28.45 -79.70 0.02
C THR A 6 -29.93 -80.00 -0.29
N ASN A 7 -30.83 -79.18 0.28
CA ASN A 7 -31.55 -78.12 -0.45
C ASN A 7 -32.45 -77.29 0.49
N SER A 8 -32.17 -75.99 0.65
CA SER A 8 -33.09 -75.04 1.31
C SER A 8 -32.99 -73.65 0.67
N MET A 9 -34.06 -73.27 -0.03
CA MET A 9 -34.66 -71.92 -0.16
C MET A 9 -33.74 -70.71 -0.39
N ASN A 10 -33.74 -70.20 -1.62
CA ASN A 10 -33.41 -68.80 -1.90
C ASN A 10 -34.65 -67.92 -1.64
N LEU A 11 -34.62 -67.13 -0.56
CA LEU A 11 -35.50 -66.00 -0.33
C LEU A 11 -34.66 -64.72 -0.46
N LEU A 12 -34.81 -64.01 -1.58
CA LEU A 12 -34.20 -62.69 -1.80
C LEU A 12 -34.91 -61.65 -0.93
N LEU A 13 -34.32 -61.29 0.22
CA LEU A 13 -34.68 -60.08 0.95
C LEU A 13 -33.87 -58.90 0.42
N SER A 14 -34.53 -58.01 -0.31
CA SER A 14 -34.01 -56.70 -0.70
C SER A 14 -33.98 -55.74 0.51
N LEU A 15 -32.81 -55.59 1.13
CA LEU A 15 -32.54 -54.55 2.13
C LEU A 15 -32.56 -53.17 1.46
N HIS A 16 -33.57 -52.36 1.75
CA HIS A 16 -33.54 -50.93 1.48
C HIS A 16 -32.89 -50.22 2.68
N PHE A 17 -31.66 -49.75 2.52
CA PHE A 17 -31.04 -48.83 3.46
C PHE A 17 -31.71 -47.46 3.30
N LEU A 18 -32.57 -47.07 4.24
CA LEU A 18 -32.93 -45.66 4.42
C LEU A 18 -31.72 -44.95 5.03
N ALA A 19 -30.96 -44.21 4.21
CA ALA A 19 -29.98 -43.26 4.69
C ALA A 19 -30.73 -42.08 5.32
N ALA A 20 -30.78 -42.04 6.66
CA ALA A 20 -31.27 -40.87 7.39
C ALA A 20 -30.27 -39.72 7.20
N THR A 21 -30.62 -38.74 6.36
CA THR A 21 -29.90 -37.48 6.27
C THR A 21 -30.14 -36.68 7.55
N GLN A 22 -29.24 -36.81 8.53
CA GLN A 22 -29.23 -35.91 9.67
C GLN A 22 -28.75 -34.53 9.17
N PRO A 23 -29.51 -33.44 9.40
CA PRO A 23 -29.02 -32.11 9.12
C PRO A 23 -27.85 -31.83 10.06
N SER A 24 -26.68 -31.55 9.50
CA SER A 24 -25.55 -31.02 10.24
C SER A 24 -25.95 -29.67 10.83
N VAL A 25 -26.31 -29.66 12.10
CA VAL A 25 -26.53 -28.41 12.84
C VAL A 25 -25.15 -27.79 13.03
N ALA A 26 -24.76 -26.88 12.14
CA ALA A 26 -23.62 -26.02 12.36
C ALA A 26 -23.92 -25.19 13.61
N LEU A 27 -23.26 -25.53 14.73
CA LEU A 27 -23.21 -24.65 15.89
C LEU A 27 -22.65 -23.31 15.40
N ALA A 28 -23.45 -22.24 15.50
CA ALA A 28 -22.96 -20.90 15.27
C ALA A 28 -21.87 -20.64 16.32
N GLN A 29 -20.61 -20.68 15.90
CA GLN A 29 -19.48 -20.39 16.78
C GLN A 29 -19.61 -18.93 17.24
N GLU A 30 -19.72 -18.72 18.56
CA GLU A 30 -19.80 -17.37 19.11
C GLU A 30 -18.48 -16.63 18.85
N CYS A 31 -18.61 -15.43 18.29
CA CYS A 31 -17.48 -14.56 17.99
C CYS A 31 -16.83 -14.06 19.28
N ARG A 32 -15.62 -14.55 19.61
CA ARG A 32 -14.92 -14.17 20.85
C ARG A 32 -14.47 -12.71 20.89
N ASN A 33 -14.40 -12.05 19.73
CA ASN A 33 -14.02 -10.65 19.64
C ASN A 33 -15.17 -9.72 20.06
N THR A 34 -14.99 -9.07 21.21
CA THR A 34 -15.92 -8.12 21.82
C THR A 34 -15.51 -6.66 21.69
N LEU A 35 -14.44 -6.35 20.94
CA LEU A 35 -13.94 -5.00 20.75
C LEU A 35 -14.97 -4.10 20.06
N LYS A 36 -15.06 -2.85 20.52
CA LYS A 36 -15.93 -1.81 19.96
C LYS A 36 -15.13 -0.53 19.74
N ALA A 37 -15.45 0.16 18.64
CA ALA A 37 -14.92 1.49 18.38
C ALA A 37 -15.51 2.49 19.39
N THR A 38 -14.71 3.50 19.76
CA THR A 38 -15.13 4.62 20.63
C THR A 38 -15.66 5.82 19.84
N TYR A 39 -15.65 5.73 18.51
CA TYR A 39 -16.10 6.74 17.56
C TYR A 39 -17.28 6.20 16.74
N THR A 40 -17.94 7.08 15.99
CA THR A 40 -19.02 6.71 15.07
C THR A 40 -18.53 5.62 14.11
N SER A 41 -19.20 4.47 14.12
CA SER A 41 -18.78 3.33 13.31
C SER A 41 -18.84 3.68 11.81
N PRO A 42 -17.80 3.32 11.02
CA PRO A 42 -17.82 3.47 9.58
C PRO A 42 -19.05 2.83 8.93
N ILE A 43 -19.53 3.40 7.84
CA ILE A 43 -20.63 2.81 7.07
C ILE A 43 -20.01 1.90 6.01
N ALA A 44 -20.30 0.60 6.09
CA ALA A 44 -19.91 -0.36 5.05
C ALA A 44 -20.86 -0.25 3.86
N ALA A 45 -20.31 -0.31 2.64
CA ALA A 45 -21.11 -0.45 1.43
C ALA A 45 -21.90 -1.78 1.44
N GLY A 46 -22.96 -1.86 0.62
CA GLY A 46 -23.77 -3.08 0.52
C GLY A 46 -22.93 -4.32 0.22
N GLY A 47 -23.14 -5.40 0.97
CA GLY A 47 -22.38 -6.66 0.83
C GLY A 47 -21.06 -6.72 1.63
N TRP A 48 -20.59 -5.61 2.19
CA TRP A 48 -19.37 -5.56 2.99
C TRP A 48 -19.66 -5.67 4.49
N THR A 49 -18.74 -6.32 5.21
CA THR A 49 -18.73 -6.33 6.68
C THR A 49 -17.32 -6.11 7.18
N TYR A 50 -17.19 -5.50 8.35
CA TYR A 50 -15.88 -5.27 8.99
C TYR A 50 -16.01 -5.45 10.51
N ARG A 51 -14.87 -5.60 11.17
CA ARG A 51 -14.79 -5.66 12.64
C ARG A 51 -13.51 -5.00 13.12
N LEU A 52 -13.57 -4.32 14.27
CA LEU A 52 -12.38 -3.89 14.98
C LEU A 52 -11.69 -5.11 15.61
N ILE A 53 -10.46 -5.42 15.20
CA ILE A 53 -9.74 -6.61 15.69
C ILE A 53 -8.61 -6.30 16.67
N ALA A 54 -8.11 -5.06 16.69
CA ALA A 54 -7.02 -4.61 17.55
C ALA A 54 -7.20 -3.14 17.94
N ASN A 55 -6.76 -2.78 19.15
CA ASN A 55 -6.70 -1.40 19.65
C ASN A 55 -5.47 -1.22 20.54
N GLY A 56 -5.29 -0.01 21.11
CA GLY A 56 -4.14 0.28 21.98
C GLY A 56 -2.80 0.20 21.26
N LEU A 57 -2.79 0.60 19.99
CA LEU A 57 -1.61 0.93 19.20
C LEU A 57 -1.45 2.47 19.21
N THR A 58 -0.24 2.95 19.02
CA THR A 58 0.08 4.39 19.14
C THR A 58 -0.32 5.14 17.88
N ARG A 59 0.29 4.76 16.75
CA ARG A 59 0.12 5.34 15.41
C ARG A 59 0.34 4.22 14.37
N PRO A 60 -0.58 3.24 14.26
CA PRO A 60 -0.42 2.15 13.31
C PRO A 60 -0.37 2.67 11.87
N ARG A 61 0.58 2.15 11.09
CA ARG A 61 0.83 2.49 9.68
C ARG A 61 0.74 1.22 8.84
N SER A 62 1.77 0.92 8.04
CA SER A 62 1.77 -0.24 7.16
C SER A 62 1.60 -1.54 7.96
N ILE A 63 0.83 -2.45 7.38
CA ILE A 63 0.55 -3.77 7.93
C ILE A 63 0.78 -4.84 6.86
N LEU A 64 1.23 -6.02 7.28
CA LEU A 64 1.28 -7.21 6.42
C LEU A 64 1.18 -8.48 7.26
N PHE A 65 0.77 -9.58 6.65
CA PHE A 65 0.80 -10.88 7.30
C PHE A 65 2.18 -11.53 7.15
N ASP A 66 2.66 -12.18 8.21
CA ASP A 66 3.78 -13.12 8.10
C ASP A 66 3.32 -14.49 7.55
N ASN A 67 4.28 -15.35 7.22
CA ASN A 67 4.01 -16.71 6.75
C ASN A 67 3.46 -17.65 7.84
N GLN A 68 3.19 -17.16 9.05
CA GLN A 68 2.55 -17.89 10.15
C GLN A 68 1.11 -17.37 10.41
N GLY A 69 0.64 -16.39 9.63
CA GLY A 69 -0.69 -15.80 9.76
C GLY A 69 -0.82 -14.73 10.84
N ALA A 70 0.28 -14.26 11.42
CA ALA A 70 0.26 -13.13 12.34
C ALA A 70 0.34 -11.80 11.57
N LEU A 71 -0.27 -10.76 12.13
CA LEU A 71 -0.25 -9.42 11.55
C LEU A 71 0.94 -8.63 12.09
N LEU A 72 1.85 -8.24 11.21
CA LEU A 72 2.90 -7.28 11.50
C LEU A 72 2.37 -5.87 11.31
N VAL A 73 2.64 -4.99 12.27
CA VAL A 73 2.17 -3.60 12.25
C VAL A 73 3.33 -2.67 12.56
N VAL A 74 3.60 -1.72 11.67
CA VAL A 74 4.46 -0.57 12.02
C VAL A 74 3.65 0.35 12.91
N ASP A 75 3.98 0.39 14.20
CA ASP A 75 3.43 1.36 15.15
C ASP A 75 4.40 2.54 15.20
N ALA A 76 4.12 3.57 14.37
CA ALA A 76 5.08 4.61 14.04
C ALA A 76 5.62 5.32 15.30
N ASN A 77 6.92 5.54 15.31
CA ASN A 77 7.70 6.08 16.43
C ASN A 77 7.72 5.18 17.69
N SER A 78 7.29 3.93 17.58
CA SER A 78 7.47 2.89 18.59
C SER A 78 8.22 1.68 18.05
N GLY A 79 7.92 1.25 16.82
CA GLY A 79 8.59 0.13 16.16
C GLY A 79 7.60 -0.85 15.52
N ILE A 80 7.94 -2.14 15.46
CA ILE A 80 7.10 -3.16 14.81
C ILE A 80 6.44 -4.05 15.85
N LYS A 81 5.12 -4.16 15.76
CA LYS A 81 4.31 -5.07 16.58
C LYS A 81 3.98 -6.33 15.80
N HIS A 82 4.07 -7.48 16.45
CA HIS A 82 3.58 -8.77 15.99
C HIS A 82 2.28 -9.08 16.73
N LEU A 83 1.20 -9.28 15.99
CA LEU A 83 -0.11 -9.63 16.52
C LEU A 83 -0.47 -11.05 16.11
N LYS A 84 -0.37 -11.99 17.05
CA LYS A 84 -0.87 -13.35 16.84
C LYS A 84 -2.39 -13.32 16.86
N LEU A 85 -3.02 -13.72 15.75
CA LEU A 85 -4.47 -13.72 15.63
C LEU A 85 -5.05 -15.09 15.98
N THR A 86 -6.27 -15.07 16.52
CA THR A 86 -7.16 -16.22 16.57
C THR A 86 -8.32 -15.95 15.64
N ASP A 87 -8.60 -16.91 14.76
CA ASP A 87 -9.64 -16.82 13.72
C ASP A 87 -10.82 -17.74 14.06
N ASP A 88 -11.98 -17.13 14.33
CA ASP A 88 -13.26 -17.83 14.53
C ASP A 88 -14.15 -17.76 13.28
N GLY A 89 -13.60 -17.38 12.12
CA GLY A 89 -14.27 -17.34 10.82
C GLY A 89 -14.82 -15.96 10.44
N GLY A 90 -14.85 -15.68 9.14
CA GLY A 90 -15.36 -14.41 8.61
C GLY A 90 -14.59 -13.21 9.17
N THR A 91 -15.31 -12.26 9.78
CA THR A 91 -14.70 -11.08 10.43
C THR A 91 -14.35 -11.32 11.91
N CYS A 92 -14.54 -12.52 12.44
CA CYS A 92 -14.34 -12.84 13.86
C CYS A 92 -12.89 -13.19 14.20
N LEU A 93 -12.00 -12.23 13.98
CA LEU A 93 -10.60 -12.31 14.38
C LEU A 93 -10.38 -11.60 15.72
N SER A 94 -9.50 -12.12 16.56
CA SER A 94 -9.07 -11.49 17.82
C SER A 94 -7.57 -11.58 18.01
N VAL A 95 -6.97 -10.58 18.68
CA VAL A 95 -5.53 -10.62 19.03
C VAL A 95 -5.34 -11.48 20.27
N ALA A 96 -4.74 -12.65 20.10
CA ALA A 96 -4.38 -13.55 21.19
C ALA A 96 -3.11 -13.11 21.92
N GLU A 97 -2.15 -12.55 21.17
CA GLU A 97 -0.89 -12.08 21.72
C GLU A 97 -0.38 -10.88 20.91
N LYS A 98 0.18 -9.89 21.63
CA LYS A 98 0.82 -8.70 21.04
C LYS A 98 2.25 -8.60 21.57
N ARG A 99 3.24 -8.61 20.68
CA ARG A 99 4.66 -8.43 21.01
C ARG A 99 5.26 -7.25 20.23
N THR A 100 6.17 -6.52 20.85
CA THR A 100 7.08 -5.62 20.11
C THR A 100 8.26 -6.47 19.65
N ILE A 101 8.43 -6.64 18.34
CA ILE A 101 9.52 -7.44 17.77
C ILE A 101 10.70 -6.58 17.31
N ILE A 102 10.44 -5.30 17.02
CA ILE A 102 11.48 -4.28 16.84
C ILE A 102 11.07 -3.08 17.69
N ASP A 103 11.93 -2.67 18.61
CA ASP A 103 11.79 -1.43 19.37
C ASP A 103 12.65 -0.36 18.71
N SER A 104 12.01 0.58 18.02
CA SER A 104 12.72 1.64 17.30
C SER A 104 11.81 2.85 17.11
N PRO A 105 12.14 3.99 17.75
CA PRO A 105 11.39 5.22 17.57
C PRO A 105 11.62 5.90 16.21
N GLU A 106 12.56 5.40 15.41
CA GLU A 106 12.87 5.95 14.08
C GLU A 106 11.98 5.36 12.97
N LEU A 107 11.40 4.17 13.19
CA LEU A 107 10.52 3.53 12.22
C LEU A 107 9.17 4.23 12.17
N ASN A 108 8.75 4.67 10.98
CA ASN A 108 7.60 5.56 10.86
C ASN A 108 6.54 5.14 9.84
N HIS A 109 6.81 4.21 8.90
CA HIS A 109 5.82 3.79 7.92
C HIS A 109 6.11 2.47 7.21
N GLY A 110 7.17 2.39 6.40
CA GLY A 110 7.37 1.29 5.46
C GLY A 110 7.74 -0.04 6.12
N ILE A 111 7.17 -1.13 5.62
CA ILE A 111 7.47 -2.51 6.00
C ILE A 111 7.31 -3.41 4.76
N ALA A 112 8.19 -4.41 4.62
CA ALA A 112 8.03 -5.48 3.64
C ALA A 112 8.61 -6.77 4.22
N LEU A 113 8.15 -7.93 3.72
CA LEU A 113 8.64 -9.23 4.13
C LEU A 113 9.06 -10.01 2.89
N SER A 114 10.23 -10.65 2.94
CA SER A 114 10.68 -11.51 1.83
C SER A 114 9.67 -12.65 1.58
N PRO A 115 9.50 -13.13 0.34
CA PRO A 115 8.54 -14.19 0.03
C PRO A 115 8.72 -15.48 0.86
N ASP A 116 9.95 -15.81 1.24
CA ASP A 116 10.26 -16.96 2.10
C ASP A 116 9.96 -16.72 3.60
N GLY A 117 9.58 -15.50 3.98
CA GLY A 117 9.23 -15.10 5.33
C GLY A 117 10.43 -14.97 6.27
N LYS A 118 11.65 -14.88 5.75
CA LYS A 118 12.89 -14.91 6.56
C LYS A 118 13.60 -13.58 6.71
N THR A 119 13.25 -12.57 5.92
CA THR A 119 13.86 -11.24 5.97
C THR A 119 12.78 -10.18 6.09
N LEU A 120 12.80 -9.46 7.21
CA LEU A 120 11.91 -8.33 7.46
C LEU A 120 12.63 -7.04 7.08
N TYR A 121 11.96 -6.19 6.31
CA TYR A 121 12.44 -4.89 5.89
C TYR A 121 11.59 -3.81 6.52
N ALA A 122 12.22 -2.72 6.97
CA ALA A 122 11.50 -1.56 7.47
C ALA A 122 12.32 -0.29 7.27
N SER A 123 11.63 0.85 7.24
CA SER A 123 12.24 2.13 6.92
C SER A 123 12.08 3.18 8.01
N THR A 124 13.10 4.01 8.16
CA THR A 124 13.04 5.31 8.83
C THR A 124 12.86 6.42 7.77
N ALA A 125 12.93 7.68 8.19
CA ALA A 125 12.99 8.81 7.26
C ALA A 125 14.26 8.81 6.38
N ASP A 126 15.34 8.18 6.83
CA ASP A 126 16.65 8.22 6.17
C ASP A 126 17.08 6.88 5.54
N LYS A 127 16.68 5.76 6.12
CA LYS A 127 17.27 4.45 5.80
C LYS A 127 16.22 3.37 5.60
N VAL A 128 16.56 2.41 4.75
CA VAL A 128 15.92 1.09 4.71
C VAL A 128 16.83 0.08 5.38
N TYR A 129 16.28 -0.64 6.34
CA TYR A 129 16.95 -1.70 7.06
C TYR A 129 16.38 -3.07 6.67
N SER A 130 17.17 -4.11 6.92
CA SER A 130 16.72 -5.50 6.92
C SER A 130 17.18 -6.22 8.18
N TRP A 131 16.37 -7.18 8.63
CA TRP A 131 16.66 -8.10 9.71
C TRP A 131 16.35 -9.53 9.28
N ALA A 132 17.15 -10.50 9.75
CA ALA A 132 16.69 -11.88 9.78
C ALA A 132 15.44 -11.96 10.68
N TYR A 133 14.43 -12.70 10.24
CA TYR A 133 13.13 -12.80 10.89
C TYR A 133 12.72 -14.26 11.09
N ASN A 134 12.21 -14.56 12.28
CA ASN A 134 11.65 -15.86 12.62
C ASN A 134 10.19 -15.65 13.06
N GLY A 135 9.26 -15.90 12.15
CA GLY A 135 7.82 -15.76 12.41
C GLY A 135 7.29 -16.70 13.50
N SER A 136 7.78 -17.94 13.57
CA SER A 136 7.31 -18.92 14.57
C SER A 136 7.69 -18.53 16.00
N ALA A 137 8.85 -17.88 16.17
CA ALA A 137 9.30 -17.34 17.46
C ALA A 137 8.87 -15.89 17.72
N ALA A 138 8.33 -15.20 16.69
CA ALA A 138 8.02 -13.78 16.69
C ALA A 138 9.22 -12.92 17.15
N ILE A 139 10.38 -13.12 16.52
CA ILE A 139 11.61 -12.37 16.81
C ILE A 139 12.34 -11.97 15.52
N VAL A 140 13.19 -10.94 15.61
CA VAL A 140 14.20 -10.60 14.61
C VAL A 140 15.61 -10.86 15.17
N GLY A 141 16.60 -10.93 14.30
CA GLY A 141 18.01 -10.98 14.71
C GLY A 141 18.47 -9.68 15.39
N ASP A 142 19.47 -9.77 16.27
CA ASP A 142 19.96 -8.65 17.09
C ASP A 142 20.62 -7.51 16.29
N ARG A 143 20.97 -7.75 15.02
CA ARG A 143 21.62 -6.78 14.14
C ARG A 143 20.79 -6.57 12.90
N ASN A 144 20.62 -5.31 12.51
CA ASN A 144 20.11 -4.94 11.21
C ASN A 144 21.24 -4.69 10.21
N ARG A 145 20.88 -4.75 8.93
CA ARG A 145 21.72 -4.27 7.82
C ARG A 145 21.06 -3.07 7.17
N THR A 146 21.80 -1.99 6.96
CA THR A 146 21.33 -0.86 6.12
C THR A 146 21.47 -1.25 4.66
N LEU A 147 20.36 -1.22 3.92
CA LEU A 147 20.33 -1.55 2.49
C LEU A 147 20.35 -0.30 1.62
N ILE A 148 19.62 0.74 2.04
CA ILE A 148 19.46 1.99 1.30
C ILE A 148 19.56 3.15 2.30
N SER A 149 20.23 4.24 1.94
CA SER A 149 20.41 5.43 2.78
C SER A 149 20.32 6.74 2.00
N ASN A 150 20.52 7.87 2.71
CA ASN A 150 20.49 9.24 2.19
C ASN A 150 19.10 9.66 1.71
N MET A 151 18.07 9.30 2.49
CA MET A 151 16.69 9.65 2.19
C MET A 151 16.14 10.77 3.10
N SER A 152 16.89 11.20 4.11
CA SER A 152 16.41 12.23 5.05
C SER A 152 15.97 13.52 4.35
N ASN A 153 14.85 14.08 4.80
CA ASN A 153 14.37 15.43 4.49
C ASN A 153 13.33 15.85 5.56
N THR A 154 12.92 17.11 5.53
CA THR A 154 11.81 17.64 6.34
C THR A 154 10.45 17.28 5.73
N ASP A 155 9.36 17.57 6.45
CA ASP A 155 7.98 17.43 5.99
C ASP A 155 7.56 15.97 5.69
N HIS A 156 7.69 15.50 4.45
CA HIS A 156 7.27 14.15 4.06
C HIS A 156 8.33 13.09 4.37
N THR A 157 8.27 12.55 5.59
CA THR A 157 9.30 11.66 6.15
C THR A 157 9.03 10.16 5.99
N THR A 158 7.90 9.74 5.43
CA THR A 158 7.61 8.31 5.21
C THR A 158 8.38 7.76 4.02
N ARG A 159 8.87 6.51 4.12
CA ARG A 159 9.50 5.78 3.01
C ARG A 159 8.77 4.47 2.75
N THR A 160 7.83 4.46 1.82
CA THR A 160 7.04 3.25 1.55
C THR A 160 7.93 2.18 0.94
N LEU A 161 7.72 0.92 1.34
CA LEU A 161 8.45 -0.23 0.84
C LEU A 161 7.49 -1.17 0.12
N LEU A 162 7.86 -1.64 -1.06
CA LEU A 162 7.16 -2.70 -1.78
C LEU A 162 8.18 -3.67 -2.38
N LEU A 163 8.14 -4.93 -1.97
CA LEU A 163 8.88 -5.99 -2.66
C LEU A 163 8.08 -6.46 -3.86
N SER A 164 8.74 -6.52 -5.02
CA SER A 164 8.11 -7.03 -6.23
C SER A 164 7.90 -8.53 -6.14
N SER A 165 6.69 -8.97 -6.50
CA SER A 165 6.35 -10.38 -6.67
C SER A 165 6.75 -10.89 -8.07
N LYS A 166 6.77 -9.99 -9.06
CA LYS A 166 7.09 -10.29 -10.47
C LYS A 166 8.58 -10.22 -10.80
N SER A 167 9.34 -9.44 -10.04
CA SER A 167 10.79 -9.28 -10.16
C SER A 167 11.47 -9.54 -8.81
N PRO A 168 11.71 -10.81 -8.45
CA PRO A 168 12.29 -11.17 -7.16
C PRO A 168 13.61 -10.45 -6.88
N GLY A 169 13.78 -9.98 -5.64
CA GLY A 169 14.96 -9.21 -5.23
C GLY A 169 14.88 -7.71 -5.53
N ILE A 170 13.84 -7.24 -6.24
CA ILE A 170 13.60 -5.82 -6.45
C ILE A 170 12.74 -5.24 -5.32
N LEU A 171 13.27 -4.22 -4.64
CA LEU A 171 12.59 -3.44 -3.62
C LEU A 171 12.30 -2.03 -4.13
N LEU A 172 11.02 -1.63 -4.15
CA LEU A 172 10.58 -0.28 -4.47
C LEU A 172 10.55 0.57 -3.21
N VAL A 173 11.02 1.80 -3.33
CA VAL A 173 11.03 2.80 -2.26
C VAL A 173 10.48 4.13 -2.77
N SER A 174 9.44 4.63 -2.10
CA SER A 174 8.88 5.97 -2.35
C SER A 174 9.46 6.99 -1.36
N ARG A 175 9.74 8.21 -1.84
CA ARG A 175 10.23 9.34 -1.03
C ARG A 175 9.55 10.63 -1.47
N GLY A 176 8.89 11.31 -0.54
CA GLY A 176 8.21 12.59 -0.78
C GLY A 176 9.10 13.82 -0.74
N SER A 177 8.48 15.00 -0.84
CA SER A 177 9.12 16.32 -0.87
C SER A 177 9.53 16.83 0.51
N ALA A 178 10.42 17.83 0.55
CA ALA A 178 10.88 18.46 1.80
C ALA A 178 9.97 19.60 2.31
N SER A 179 8.97 19.99 1.51
CA SER A 179 8.01 21.07 1.76
C SER A 179 6.77 20.87 0.88
N ASN A 180 5.71 21.64 1.13
CA ASN A 180 4.50 21.63 0.28
C ASN A 180 4.82 21.87 -1.21
N ILE A 181 5.62 22.89 -1.52
CA ILE A 181 6.20 23.17 -2.83
C ILE A 181 7.72 23.16 -2.66
N ASP A 182 8.38 22.17 -3.24
CA ASP A 182 9.80 21.87 -3.04
C ASP A 182 10.56 22.05 -4.35
N GLU A 183 11.29 23.15 -4.45
CA GLU A 183 12.10 23.47 -5.62
C GLU A 183 13.18 22.38 -5.88
N ALA A 184 13.65 21.67 -4.85
CA ALA A 184 14.64 20.62 -5.01
C ALA A 184 14.11 19.42 -5.82
N ALA A 185 12.79 19.22 -5.86
CA ALA A 185 12.15 18.17 -6.67
C ALA A 185 12.22 18.45 -8.18
N THR A 186 12.58 19.67 -8.62
CA THR A 186 12.86 19.98 -10.03
C THR A 186 14.13 19.30 -10.55
N ARG A 187 14.95 18.71 -9.67
CA ARG A 187 16.22 18.06 -10.01
C ARG A 187 16.21 16.61 -9.57
N GLN A 188 16.31 15.69 -10.53
CA GLN A 188 16.35 14.25 -10.29
C GLN A 188 17.44 13.82 -9.29
N SER A 189 18.58 14.51 -9.27
CA SER A 189 19.75 14.18 -8.43
C SER A 189 19.54 14.41 -6.93
N THR A 190 18.48 15.07 -6.50
CA THR A 190 18.17 15.29 -5.07
C THR A 190 17.51 14.07 -4.44
N GLY A 191 16.87 13.23 -5.26
CA GLY A 191 16.05 12.13 -4.80
C GLY A 191 14.72 12.55 -4.15
N HIS A 192 14.29 13.81 -4.22
CA HIS A 192 13.02 14.25 -3.63
C HIS A 192 11.87 13.96 -4.59
N SER A 193 10.73 13.52 -4.04
CA SER A 193 9.50 13.30 -4.80
C SER A 193 9.67 12.27 -5.93
N GLN A 194 10.16 11.08 -5.58
CA GLN A 194 10.51 10.01 -6.51
C GLN A 194 10.10 8.63 -6.02
N LEU A 195 9.85 7.74 -6.99
CA LEU A 195 9.78 6.31 -6.80
C LEU A 195 11.00 5.64 -7.45
N ARG A 196 11.71 4.81 -6.69
CA ARG A 196 12.89 4.07 -7.18
C ARG A 196 12.81 2.58 -6.87
N ALA A 197 13.34 1.76 -7.77
CA ALA A 197 13.49 0.31 -7.62
C ALA A 197 14.96 -0.06 -7.43
N PHE A 198 15.25 -0.82 -6.38
CA PHE A 198 16.60 -1.25 -6.00
C PHE A 198 16.70 -2.76 -6.09
N ASP A 199 17.73 -3.27 -6.77
CA ASP A 199 18.07 -4.69 -6.74
C ASP A 199 18.84 -5.00 -5.45
N ILE A 200 18.09 -5.45 -4.44
CA ILE A 200 18.64 -5.87 -3.16
C ILE A 200 19.03 -7.35 -3.16
N GLY A 201 18.54 -8.14 -4.12
CA GLY A 201 18.86 -9.56 -4.27
C GLY A 201 20.30 -9.79 -4.72
N SER A 202 20.84 -8.86 -5.50
CA SER A 202 22.24 -8.88 -5.95
C SER A 202 23.24 -8.32 -4.92
N LEU A 203 22.78 -7.82 -3.76
CA LEU A 203 23.67 -7.28 -2.73
C LEU A 203 24.35 -8.40 -1.92
N GLY A 204 25.64 -8.61 -2.17
CA GLY A 204 26.48 -9.47 -1.33
C GLY A 204 26.48 -9.03 0.14
N GLU A 205 26.77 -9.94 1.08
CA GLU A 205 26.70 -9.69 2.53
C GLU A 205 27.52 -8.48 3.00
N ASN A 206 28.65 -8.23 2.35
CA ASN A 206 29.58 -7.14 2.67
C ASN A 206 29.34 -5.84 1.87
N SER A 207 28.32 -5.80 1.00
CA SER A 207 28.02 -4.57 0.24
C SER A 207 27.51 -3.48 1.19
N GLY A 208 28.05 -2.27 1.02
CA GLY A 208 27.54 -1.07 1.67
C GLY A 208 26.12 -0.70 1.21
N PRO A 209 25.47 0.26 1.87
CA PRO A 209 24.13 0.70 1.50
C PRO A 209 24.13 1.40 0.14
N LEU A 210 23.07 1.18 -0.63
CA LEU A 210 22.77 1.91 -1.86
C LEU A 210 22.35 3.35 -1.52
N ASN A 211 22.80 4.30 -2.31
CA ASN A 211 22.51 5.73 -2.16
C ASN A 211 21.25 6.10 -2.93
N PHE A 212 20.13 6.41 -2.25
CA PHE A 212 18.84 6.61 -2.90
C PHE A 212 18.84 7.66 -4.03
N PRO A 213 19.36 8.89 -3.85
CA PRO A 213 19.42 9.88 -4.94
C PRO A 213 20.16 9.45 -6.21
N THR A 214 21.15 8.58 -6.11
CA THR A 214 22.08 8.27 -7.22
C THR A 214 21.99 6.84 -7.74
N GLU A 215 21.44 5.92 -6.95
CA GLU A 215 21.34 4.50 -7.27
C GLU A 215 19.87 4.05 -7.34
N GLY A 216 19.66 2.81 -7.78
CA GLY A 216 18.33 2.30 -8.10
C GLY A 216 17.78 2.87 -9.41
N ARG A 217 16.92 2.11 -10.07
CA ARG A 217 16.20 2.55 -11.27
C ARG A 217 15.09 3.51 -10.87
N MET A 218 15.09 4.73 -11.42
CA MET A 218 14.00 5.68 -11.23
C MET A 218 12.78 5.24 -12.03
N LEU A 219 11.67 4.96 -11.33
CA LEU A 219 10.40 4.61 -11.94
C LEU A 219 9.54 5.85 -12.22
N GLY A 220 9.72 6.90 -11.41
CA GLY A 220 9.05 8.18 -11.59
C GLY A 220 9.63 9.26 -10.69
N TRP A 221 9.50 10.52 -11.10
CA TRP A 221 9.83 11.70 -10.30
C TRP A 221 8.80 12.81 -10.54
N GLY A 222 8.85 13.88 -9.76
CA GLY A 222 7.75 14.85 -9.74
C GLY A 222 6.47 14.24 -9.15
N LEU A 223 6.65 13.39 -8.14
CA LEU A 223 5.61 12.76 -7.32
C LEU A 223 5.72 13.35 -5.91
N ARG A 224 5.02 14.45 -5.62
CA ARG A 224 5.11 15.22 -4.36
C ARG A 224 5.24 14.31 -3.15
N ASN A 225 4.28 13.41 -2.94
CA ASN A 225 4.31 12.45 -1.86
C ASN A 225 3.43 11.23 -2.16
N SER A 226 3.91 10.38 -3.07
CA SER A 226 3.21 9.16 -3.49
C SER A 226 3.40 8.03 -2.49
N VAL A 227 2.67 8.08 -1.38
CA VAL A 227 2.85 7.15 -0.25
C VAL A 227 2.38 5.75 -0.61
N GLY A 228 1.20 5.57 -1.22
CA GLY A 228 0.73 4.24 -1.58
C GLY A 228 1.44 3.74 -2.83
N VAL A 229 1.97 2.51 -2.79
CA VAL A 229 2.66 1.85 -3.90
C VAL A 229 2.14 0.41 -4.00
N ALA A 230 1.75 -0.02 -5.19
CA ALA A 230 1.33 -1.40 -5.45
C ALA A 230 1.90 -1.94 -6.77
N GLU A 231 2.01 -3.26 -6.82
CA GLU A 231 2.24 -4.03 -8.05
C GLU A 231 0.96 -4.83 -8.34
N GLU A 232 0.41 -4.66 -9.53
CA GLU A 232 -0.79 -5.38 -9.97
C GLU A 232 -0.42 -6.88 -10.20
N PRO A 233 -1.14 -7.83 -9.59
CA PRO A 233 -0.66 -9.21 -9.44
C PRO A 233 -0.72 -10.05 -10.71
N VAL A 234 -1.46 -9.66 -11.75
CA VAL A 234 -1.54 -10.41 -13.01
C VAL A 234 -0.43 -9.97 -13.97
N THR A 235 -0.42 -8.69 -14.33
CA THR A 235 0.47 -8.06 -15.31
C THR A 235 1.80 -7.62 -14.72
N GLY A 236 1.85 -7.26 -13.44
CA GLY A 236 3.03 -6.68 -12.79
C GLY A 236 3.17 -5.18 -12.95
N GLY A 237 2.09 -4.49 -13.36
CA GLY A 237 2.08 -3.04 -13.48
C GLY A 237 2.30 -2.36 -12.14
N VAL A 238 3.20 -1.37 -12.08
CA VAL A 238 3.48 -0.60 -10.86
C VAL A 238 2.60 0.64 -10.81
N TRP A 239 1.95 0.85 -9.67
CA TRP A 239 1.01 1.94 -9.45
C TRP A 239 1.34 2.70 -8.16
N THR A 240 1.11 4.01 -8.17
CA THR A 240 1.14 4.82 -6.95
C THR A 240 -0.08 5.69 -6.80
N VAL A 241 -0.41 6.00 -5.55
CA VAL A 241 -1.41 7.02 -5.21
C VAL A 241 -0.73 8.22 -4.56
N GLU A 242 -1.09 9.41 -5.02
CA GLU A 242 -0.40 10.67 -4.75
C GLU A 242 -1.13 11.53 -3.72
N ASN A 243 -0.37 12.19 -2.84
CA ASN A 243 -0.85 13.31 -2.02
C ASN A 243 -0.33 14.60 -2.66
N SER A 244 -1.20 15.29 -3.38
CA SER A 244 -0.88 16.47 -4.17
C SER A 244 -0.75 17.73 -3.29
N ALA A 245 -0.50 18.89 -3.90
CA ALA A 245 -0.11 20.09 -3.15
C ALA A 245 -1.26 20.81 -2.43
N ASP A 246 -0.93 21.38 -1.27
CA ASP A 246 -1.86 22.11 -0.43
C ASP A 246 -1.92 23.59 -0.82
N GLN A 247 -3.01 24.27 -0.48
CA GLN A 247 -3.13 25.75 -0.54
C GLN A 247 -2.81 26.34 -1.94
N LEU A 248 -3.17 25.62 -3.00
CA LEU A 248 -2.85 26.06 -4.35
C LEU A 248 -3.63 27.30 -4.77
N ARG A 249 -2.90 28.22 -5.42
CA ARG A 249 -3.46 29.41 -6.06
C ARG A 249 -3.04 29.45 -7.51
N ARG A 250 -3.99 29.63 -8.42
CA ARG A 250 -3.75 29.79 -9.85
C ARG A 250 -4.01 31.23 -10.26
N ASN A 251 -3.02 31.91 -10.83
CA ASN A 251 -3.10 33.35 -11.15
C ASN A 251 -3.63 34.20 -9.96
N ASN A 252 -3.12 33.92 -8.76
CA ASN A 252 -3.55 34.51 -7.47
C ASN A 252 -4.99 34.22 -7.02
N VAL A 253 -5.77 33.45 -7.77
CA VAL A 253 -7.08 32.96 -7.34
C VAL A 253 -6.88 31.69 -6.53
N ASP A 254 -7.47 31.64 -5.35
CA ASP A 254 -7.45 30.46 -4.51
C ASP A 254 -8.34 29.36 -5.12
N ILE A 255 -7.76 28.19 -5.34
CA ILE A 255 -8.44 27.02 -5.90
C ILE A 255 -8.37 25.82 -4.96
N HIS A 256 -7.79 25.98 -3.76
CA HIS A 256 -7.36 24.85 -2.95
C HIS A 256 -8.53 23.94 -2.52
N THR A 257 -9.73 24.49 -2.32
CA THR A 257 -10.85 23.72 -1.74
C THR A 257 -11.16 22.44 -2.52
N ASP A 258 -11.14 22.51 -3.84
CA ASP A 258 -11.46 21.39 -4.73
C ASP A 258 -10.37 21.11 -5.78
N ASN A 259 -9.18 21.64 -5.59
CA ASN A 259 -8.01 21.38 -6.42
C ASN A 259 -6.71 21.45 -5.60
N PRO A 260 -5.66 20.75 -6.00
CA PRO A 260 -5.57 19.86 -7.16
C PRO A 260 -6.19 18.49 -6.87
N ALA A 261 -6.33 17.66 -7.89
CA ALA A 261 -6.70 16.26 -7.69
C ALA A 261 -5.61 15.51 -6.90
N GLU A 262 -6.05 14.55 -6.08
CA GLU A 262 -5.19 13.42 -5.74
C GLU A 262 -5.14 12.47 -6.94
N GLU A 263 -4.11 11.65 -7.07
CA GLU A 263 -3.83 10.97 -8.33
C GLU A 263 -3.55 9.47 -8.17
N LEU A 264 -3.90 8.69 -9.19
CA LEU A 264 -3.39 7.35 -9.43
C LEU A 264 -2.44 7.38 -10.64
N ASN A 265 -1.18 7.06 -10.42
CA ASN A 265 -0.11 7.15 -11.40
C ASN A 265 0.43 5.76 -11.78
N PHE A 266 0.67 5.52 -13.07
CA PHE A 266 1.16 4.25 -13.62
C PHE A 266 2.63 4.34 -14.02
N HIS A 267 3.46 3.43 -13.52
CA HIS A 267 4.93 3.44 -13.68
C HIS A 267 5.46 2.25 -14.50
N GLY A 268 4.67 1.74 -15.45
CA GLY A 268 5.08 0.63 -16.30
C GLY A 268 5.26 -0.69 -15.55
N HIS A 269 6.07 -1.59 -16.12
CA HIS A 269 6.36 -2.92 -15.57
C HIS A 269 7.84 -3.04 -15.25
N LEU A 270 8.19 -3.66 -14.11
CA LEU A 270 9.60 -3.82 -13.73
C LEU A 270 10.39 -4.70 -14.69
N SER A 271 9.72 -5.62 -15.39
CA SER A 271 10.31 -6.50 -16.41
C SER A 271 10.68 -5.76 -17.71
N ASP A 272 10.06 -4.60 -17.96
CA ASP A 272 10.28 -3.86 -19.19
C ASP A 272 11.49 -2.94 -19.04
N SER A 273 12.30 -2.86 -20.09
CA SER A 273 13.61 -2.22 -20.02
C SER A 273 13.59 -0.69 -19.98
N ASN A 274 12.42 -0.03 -19.86
CA ASN A 274 12.16 1.39 -19.52
C ASN A 274 10.81 1.92 -20.06
N LYS A 275 9.93 1.08 -20.61
CA LYS A 275 8.64 1.54 -21.15
C LYS A 275 7.75 2.08 -20.01
N ASP A 276 7.22 3.29 -20.21
CA ASP A 276 6.35 3.99 -19.24
C ASP A 276 7.01 4.18 -17.86
N GLN A 277 8.34 4.30 -17.82
CA GLN A 277 9.15 4.47 -16.61
C GLN A 277 10.06 5.69 -16.66
N GLY A 278 10.34 6.27 -15.50
CA GLY A 278 11.27 7.39 -15.32
C GLY A 278 10.70 8.76 -15.70
N GLY A 279 9.41 8.83 -16.04
CA GLY A 279 8.72 10.07 -16.39
C GLY A 279 8.63 11.06 -15.23
N ASN A 280 8.44 12.34 -15.58
CA ASN A 280 8.10 13.38 -14.62
C ASN A 280 6.57 13.51 -14.55
N TYR A 281 5.98 13.34 -13.37
CA TYR A 281 4.54 13.39 -13.13
C TYR A 281 4.01 14.79 -12.80
N GLY A 282 4.85 15.82 -12.84
CA GLY A 282 4.42 17.22 -12.84
C GLY A 282 5.00 18.04 -11.70
N TYR A 283 5.02 17.51 -10.48
CA TYR A 283 5.44 18.27 -9.30
C TYR A 283 6.89 18.76 -9.42
N PRO A 284 7.22 20.00 -8.99
CA PRO A 284 6.35 21.00 -8.37
C PRO A 284 5.72 22.00 -9.35
N GLY A 285 5.83 21.77 -10.67
CA GLY A 285 5.45 22.73 -11.69
C GLY A 285 4.05 22.54 -12.28
N CYS A 286 3.58 21.30 -12.32
CA CYS A 286 2.30 20.89 -12.89
C CYS A 286 1.49 20.06 -11.88
N PHE A 287 0.17 20.25 -11.86
CA PHE A 287 -0.79 19.57 -10.99
C PHE A 287 -2.01 19.14 -11.79
N ALA A 288 -2.75 18.11 -11.38
CA ALA A 288 -3.96 17.69 -12.07
C ALA A 288 -5.22 18.45 -11.62
N VAL A 289 -6.08 18.83 -12.56
CA VAL A 289 -7.40 19.41 -12.28
C VAL A 289 -8.32 18.35 -11.68
N TRP A 290 -8.98 18.65 -10.57
CA TRP A 290 -10.14 17.91 -10.09
C TRP A 290 -11.43 18.62 -10.47
N SER A 291 -11.73 19.75 -9.82
CA SER A 291 -12.92 20.56 -10.12
C SER A 291 -12.65 21.59 -11.20
N THR A 292 -13.57 21.65 -12.18
CA THR A 292 -13.57 22.64 -13.26
C THR A 292 -14.43 23.87 -12.94
N GLU A 293 -15.19 23.83 -11.85
CA GLU A 293 -16.07 24.92 -11.44
C GLU A 293 -15.25 26.11 -10.92
N GLY A 294 -15.48 27.30 -11.49
CA GLY A 294 -14.76 28.51 -11.11
C GLY A 294 -13.25 28.50 -11.43
N PHE A 295 -12.75 27.51 -12.17
CA PHE A 295 -11.32 27.34 -12.41
C PHE A 295 -10.76 28.47 -13.32
N PRO A 296 -9.77 29.27 -12.87
CA PRO A 296 -9.22 30.39 -13.65
C PRO A 296 -8.59 29.94 -14.97
N ASP A 297 -8.83 30.67 -16.06
CA ASP A 297 -8.22 30.39 -17.37
C ASP A 297 -8.31 28.91 -17.79
N LYS A 298 -9.43 28.24 -17.45
CA LYS A 298 -9.60 26.80 -17.64
C LYS A 298 -9.38 26.34 -19.09
N GLY A 299 -9.75 27.18 -20.05
CA GLY A 299 -9.84 26.78 -21.46
C GLY A 299 -10.65 25.49 -21.60
N ASN A 300 -10.07 24.50 -22.27
CA ASN A 300 -10.69 23.19 -22.51
C ASN A 300 -10.29 22.12 -21.47
N MET A 301 -9.57 22.49 -20.42
CA MET A 301 -9.15 21.50 -19.41
C MET A 301 -10.35 20.86 -18.73
N THR A 302 -10.19 19.57 -18.46
CA THR A 302 -11.12 18.67 -17.79
C THR A 302 -10.42 17.99 -16.62
N THR A 303 -11.18 17.27 -15.79
CA THR A 303 -10.61 16.50 -14.68
C THR A 303 -9.52 15.55 -15.18
N GLY A 304 -8.35 15.59 -14.54
CA GLY A 304 -7.17 14.81 -14.90
C GLY A 304 -6.17 15.52 -15.82
N ASP A 305 -6.58 16.58 -16.54
CA ASP A 305 -5.63 17.40 -17.31
C ASP A 305 -4.67 18.11 -16.36
N GLN A 306 -3.41 18.24 -16.76
CA GLN A 306 -2.39 18.89 -15.94
C GLN A 306 -2.27 20.38 -16.24
N PHE A 307 -2.02 21.16 -15.21
CA PHE A 307 -2.01 22.62 -15.27
C PHE A 307 -0.88 23.22 -14.44
N SER A 308 -0.48 24.43 -14.78
CA SER A 308 0.51 25.23 -14.04
C SER A 308 -0.15 26.30 -13.17
N LEU A 309 0.47 26.66 -12.05
CA LEU A 309 -0.07 27.67 -11.13
C LEU A 309 0.08 29.10 -11.65
N ASN A 310 1.25 29.40 -12.22
CA ASN A 310 1.61 30.71 -12.77
C ASN A 310 2.21 30.50 -14.17
N PRO A 311 1.36 30.44 -15.22
CA PRO A 311 1.81 30.18 -16.58
C PRO A 311 2.89 31.18 -17.04
N SER A 312 3.93 30.65 -17.65
CA SER A 312 5.08 31.37 -18.20
C SER A 312 5.35 30.91 -19.63
N ARG A 313 6.37 31.51 -20.27
CA ARG A 313 6.76 31.10 -21.63
C ARG A 313 7.26 29.66 -21.70
N THR A 314 7.86 29.13 -20.63
CA THR A 314 8.50 27.80 -20.61
C THR A 314 7.67 26.75 -19.88
N LEU A 315 6.99 27.14 -18.80
CA LEU A 315 6.09 26.29 -18.03
C LEU A 315 4.69 26.89 -18.05
N ASN A 316 3.78 26.23 -18.77
CA ASN A 316 2.37 26.58 -18.86
C ASN A 316 1.55 25.30 -19.05
N ASP A 317 0.23 25.43 -19.14
CA ASP A 317 -0.68 24.28 -19.26
C ASP A 317 -0.39 23.42 -20.51
N THR A 318 0.05 24.02 -21.63
CA THR A 318 0.46 23.25 -22.81
C THR A 318 1.69 22.41 -22.52
N THR A 319 2.71 23.00 -21.90
CA THR A 319 3.91 22.25 -21.49
C THR A 319 3.54 21.13 -20.52
N CYS A 320 2.69 21.40 -19.51
CA CYS A 320 2.22 20.40 -18.56
C CYS A 320 1.60 19.20 -19.27
N ASN A 321 0.69 19.41 -20.22
CA ASN A 321 0.03 18.32 -20.93
C ASN A 321 0.90 17.61 -21.97
N SER A 322 1.97 18.23 -22.49
CA SER A 322 2.81 17.63 -23.55
C SER A 322 4.11 17.00 -23.07
N ALA A 323 4.65 17.48 -21.93
CA ALA A 323 6.01 17.13 -21.48
C ALA A 323 6.03 16.34 -20.16
N TYR A 324 4.90 16.23 -19.48
CA TYR A 324 4.75 15.50 -18.22
C TYR A 324 3.77 14.34 -18.38
N VAL A 325 3.87 13.37 -17.47
CA VAL A 325 3.02 12.19 -17.47
C VAL A 325 1.75 12.51 -16.68
N PRO A 326 0.56 12.50 -17.31
CA PRO A 326 -0.68 12.76 -16.61
C PRO A 326 -1.08 11.56 -15.74
N PRO A 327 -1.91 11.78 -14.71
CA PRO A 327 -2.43 10.69 -13.92
C PRO A 327 -3.39 9.81 -14.71
N ARG A 328 -3.42 8.52 -14.37
CA ARG A 328 -4.34 7.57 -15.00
C ARG A 328 -5.77 7.75 -14.51
N LEU A 329 -5.93 8.08 -13.23
CA LEU A 329 -7.18 8.48 -12.59
C LEU A 329 -6.91 9.62 -11.61
N SER A 330 -7.94 10.41 -11.37
CA SER A 330 -7.94 11.51 -10.40
C SER A 330 -8.98 11.25 -9.33
N PHE A 331 -8.69 11.65 -8.10
CA PHE A 331 -9.62 11.62 -6.97
C PHE A 331 -9.85 13.03 -6.43
N GLN A 332 -10.90 13.16 -5.61
CA GLN A 332 -11.19 14.39 -4.88
C GLN A 332 -9.95 14.90 -4.14
N ALA A 333 -9.74 16.21 -4.26
CA ALA A 333 -8.68 16.95 -3.59
C ALA A 333 -8.65 16.64 -2.08
N HIS A 334 -7.45 16.54 -1.53
CA HIS A 334 -7.18 16.39 -0.08
C HIS A 334 -7.72 15.12 0.56
N THR A 335 -8.15 14.12 -0.21
CA THR A 335 -8.54 12.83 0.37
C THR A 335 -7.35 12.07 0.98
N ALA A 336 -6.12 12.48 0.67
CA ALA A 336 -4.86 12.00 1.24
C ALA A 336 -4.70 10.47 1.15
N PRO A 337 -4.54 9.91 -0.06
CA PRO A 337 -4.41 8.47 -0.24
C PRO A 337 -3.07 7.94 0.29
N LEU A 338 -3.09 6.91 1.13
CA LEU A 338 -1.86 6.43 1.80
C LEU A 338 -1.44 5.00 1.45
N ASP A 339 -2.33 4.21 0.90
CA ASP A 339 -2.02 2.85 0.44
C ASP A 339 -2.96 2.42 -0.66
N ILE A 340 -2.48 1.52 -1.52
CA ILE A 340 -3.23 0.86 -2.58
C ILE A 340 -2.94 -0.64 -2.55
N LYS A 341 -3.97 -1.48 -2.74
CA LYS A 341 -3.85 -2.94 -2.87
C LYS A 341 -4.81 -3.48 -3.92
N PHE A 342 -4.31 -4.35 -4.79
CA PHE A 342 -5.12 -5.05 -5.78
C PHE A 342 -5.69 -6.34 -5.21
N THR A 343 -6.85 -6.76 -5.72
CA THR A 343 -7.34 -8.14 -5.54
C THR A 343 -6.38 -9.14 -6.19
N PRO A 344 -6.34 -10.41 -5.74
CA PRO A 344 -5.42 -11.41 -6.31
C PRO A 344 -5.57 -11.65 -7.82
N ASP A 345 -6.76 -11.43 -8.36
CA ASP A 345 -7.06 -11.52 -9.79
C ASP A 345 -6.83 -10.22 -10.56
N GLY A 346 -6.40 -9.15 -9.89
CA GLY A 346 -6.09 -7.85 -10.50
C GLY A 346 -7.29 -7.04 -10.95
N SER A 347 -8.52 -7.51 -10.68
CA SER A 347 -9.74 -6.90 -11.21
C SER A 347 -10.14 -5.60 -10.51
N GLU A 348 -9.75 -5.43 -9.24
CA GLU A 348 -10.12 -4.28 -8.41
C GLU A 348 -8.92 -3.78 -7.60
N ALA A 349 -8.95 -2.49 -7.24
CA ALA A 349 -7.99 -1.89 -6.32
C ALA A 349 -8.68 -1.19 -5.16
N PHE A 350 -8.17 -1.40 -3.95
CA PHE A 350 -8.59 -0.71 -2.74
C PHE A 350 -7.60 0.38 -2.41
N VAL A 351 -8.10 1.61 -2.20
CA VAL A 351 -7.29 2.75 -1.80
C VAL A 351 -7.77 3.28 -0.45
N THR A 352 -6.82 3.58 0.44
CA THR A 352 -7.12 4.17 1.75
C THR A 352 -7.03 5.69 1.68
N PHE A 353 -8.14 6.40 1.91
CA PHE A 353 -8.18 7.86 2.00
C PHE A 353 -8.12 8.28 3.47
N HIS A 354 -6.96 8.77 3.89
CA HIS A 354 -6.72 9.14 5.30
C HIS A 354 -7.59 10.32 5.74
N GLY A 355 -8.10 11.09 4.78
CA GLY A 355 -8.98 12.23 5.02
C GLY A 355 -8.21 13.54 5.09
N SER A 356 -8.88 14.61 4.67
CA SER A 356 -8.27 15.92 4.58
C SER A 356 -7.96 16.50 5.97
N CYS A 357 -6.79 17.15 6.09
CA CYS A 357 -6.45 17.91 7.29
C CYS A 357 -7.23 19.24 7.38
N GLU A 358 -7.80 19.71 6.26
CA GLU A 358 -8.59 20.94 6.18
C GLU A 358 -10.07 20.71 6.56
N TRP A 359 -10.58 19.48 6.34
CA TRP A 359 -11.92 19.01 6.70
C TRP A 359 -11.86 17.52 7.09
N CYS A 360 -11.51 17.22 8.35
CA CYS A 360 -11.30 15.85 8.85
C CYS A 360 -12.50 14.91 8.59
N GLN A 361 -12.47 14.15 7.49
CA GLN A 361 -13.27 12.96 7.23
C GLN A 361 -12.40 11.90 6.53
N SER A 362 -12.03 10.84 7.25
CA SER A 362 -11.34 9.67 6.69
C SER A 362 -12.35 8.75 5.98
N SER A 363 -11.99 8.17 4.83
CA SER A 363 -12.84 7.21 4.10
C SER A 363 -12.01 6.11 3.42
N ILE A 364 -12.63 4.97 3.12
CA ILE A 364 -12.03 3.95 2.24
C ILE A 364 -12.93 3.90 1.01
N VAL A 365 -12.35 4.00 -0.17
CA VAL A 365 -13.08 4.02 -1.44
C VAL A 365 -12.63 2.83 -2.30
N HIS A 366 -13.61 2.16 -2.89
CA HIS A 366 -13.45 1.09 -3.86
C HIS A 366 -13.41 1.71 -5.26
N ILE A 367 -12.41 1.36 -6.06
CA ILE A 367 -12.18 1.92 -7.40
C ILE A 367 -12.24 0.83 -8.45
#